data_AF-A0A512NS97-F1
#
_entry.id   AF-A0A512NS97-F1
#
_cell.length_a   1.000
_cell.length_b   1.000
_cell.length_c   1.000
_cell.angle_alpha   90.00
_cell.angle_beta   90.00
_cell.angle_gamma   90.00
#
_symmetry.space_group_name_H-M   'P 1'
#
loop_
_entity.id
_entity.type
_entity.pdbx_description
1 polymer ?
#
loop_
_entity_poly.entity_id
_entity_poly.type
_entity_poly.pdbx_seq_one_letter_code
_entity_poly.pdbx_strand_id
1 'polypeptide(L)' 'MAQAITSWFISDGRFCVHAIKAVGKQSARIVEIEDVETGERFHGSARKLQNMFLSLGSYGHGDPMTLHREA' A
#
# COMPACT_ATOMS: atom_id res chain seq x y z
N MET A 1 -4.86 14.89 16.47
CA MET A 1 -5.28 13.47 16.30
C MET A 1 -4.35 12.83 15.28
N ALA A 2 -3.59 11.79 15.63
CA ALA A 2 -2.70 11.09 14.71
C ALA A 2 -3.44 9.88 14.12
N GLN A 3 -3.46 9.74 12.80
CA GLN A 3 -3.99 8.55 12.13
C GLN A 3 -2.83 7.57 11.90
N ALA A 4 -3.05 6.28 12.17
CA ALA A 4 -2.01 5.27 12.00
C ALA A 4 -1.80 4.98 10.50
N ILE A 5 -0.59 5.21 10.02
CA ILE A 5 -0.14 4.76 8.70
C ILE A 5 0.33 3.31 8.87
N THR A 6 -0.22 2.43 8.04
CA THR A 6 0.24 1.06 7.88
C THR A 6 0.87 0.93 6.51
N SER A 7 1.89 0.08 6.40
CA SER A 7 2.58 -0.16 5.13
C SER A 7 2.70 -1.66 4.91
N TRP A 8 2.57 -2.10 3.67
CA TRP A 8 2.78 -3.48 3.27
C TRP A 8 3.32 -3.54 1.84
N PHE A 9 3.89 -4.68 1.47
CA PHE A 9 4.48 -4.85 0.15
C PHE A 9 3.57 -5.69 -0.76
N ILE A 10 3.64 -5.43 -2.07
CA ILE A 10 2.98 -6.22 -3.13
C ILE A 10 3.97 -6.52 -4.25
N SER A 11 3.56 -7.36 -5.20
CA SER A 11 4.35 -7.74 -6.39
C SER A 11 5.76 -8.19 -6.00
N ASP A 12 5.81 -9.23 -5.17
CA ASP A 12 7.05 -9.84 -4.66
C ASP A 12 8.01 -8.87 -3.94
N GLY A 13 7.47 -7.80 -3.35
CA GLY A 13 8.27 -6.81 -2.62
C GLY A 13 8.61 -5.57 -3.44
N ARG A 14 8.29 -5.54 -4.73
CA ARG A 14 8.65 -4.42 -5.61
C ARG A 14 7.94 -3.12 -5.25
N PHE A 15 6.69 -3.17 -4.80
CA PHE A 15 5.95 -1.97 -4.43
C PHE A 15 5.61 -1.97 -2.95
N CYS A 16 5.91 -0.86 -2.28
CA CYS A 16 5.48 -0.57 -0.91
C CYS A 16 4.22 0.28 -0.94
N VAL A 17 3.14 -0.22 -0.37
CA VAL A 17 1.84 0.47 -0.30
C VAL A 17 1.70 1.08 1.07
N HIS A 18 1.54 2.40 1.13
CA HIS A 18 1.26 3.14 2.35
C HIS A 18 -0.23 3.47 2.41
N ALA A 19 -0.89 3.10 3.50
CA ALA A 19 -2.30 3.37 3.71
C ALA A 19 -2.60 3.84 5.13
N ILE A 20 -3.65 4.65 5.25
CA ILE A 20 -4.27 4.97 6.51
C ILE A 20 -5.19 3.82 6.89
N LYS A 21 -4.99 3.26 8.08
CA LYS A 21 -5.84 2.19 8.61
C LYS A 21 -7.24 2.73 8.88
N ALA A 22 -8.26 1.91 8.61
CA ALA A 22 -9.62 2.17 9.04
C ALA A 22 -9.68 2.35 10.57
N VAL A 23 -10.27 3.46 11.03
CA VAL A 23 -10.57 3.69 12.45
C VAL A 23 -12.05 4.05 12.58
N GLY A 24 -12.80 3.25 13.35
CA GLY A 24 -14.25 3.42 13.51
C GLY A 24 -15.00 3.22 12.19
N LYS A 25 -15.79 4.21 11.77
CA LYS A 25 -16.61 4.15 10.55
C LYS A 25 -15.86 4.48 9.25
N GLN A 26 -14.57 4.84 9.32
CA GLN A 26 -13.80 5.22 8.14
C GLN A 26 -13.21 4.00 7.44
N SER A 27 -13.37 3.91 6.12
CA SER A 27 -12.70 2.89 5.31
C SER A 27 -11.20 3.15 5.24
N ALA A 28 -10.41 2.06 5.16
CA ALA A 28 -8.98 2.15 4.91
C ALA A 28 -8.73 2.85 3.57
N ARG A 29 -7.63 3.62 3.49
CA ARG A 29 -7.33 4.42 2.29
C ARG A 29 -5.83 4.41 1.99
N ILE A 30 -5.49 4.03 0.77
CA ILE A 30 -4.13 4.17 0.24
C ILE A 30 -3.81 5.66 0.06
N VAL A 31 -2.62 6.06 0.53
CA VAL A 31 -2.12 7.44 0.47
C VAL A 31 -0.93 7.60 -0.47
N GLU A 32 -0.15 6.54 -0.64
CA GLU A 32 1.04 6.52 -1.48
C GLU A 32 1.37 5.07 -1.87
N ILE A 33 1.98 4.90 -3.03
CA ILE A 33 2.62 3.65 -3.44
C ILE A 33 4.05 4.02 -3.88
N GLU A 34 5.05 3.30 -3.39
CA GLU A 34 6.46 3.47 -3.77
C GLU A 34 6.91 2.24 -4.57
N ASP A 35 7.57 2.45 -5.72
CA ASP A 35 8.38 1.41 -6.36
C ASP A 35 9.74 1.39 -5.65
N VAL A 36 10.00 0.32 -4.91
CA VAL A 36 11.17 0.16 -4.04
C VAL A 36 12.47 0.01 -4.85
N GLU A 37 12.37 -0.50 -6.08
CA GLU A 37 13.53 -0.72 -6.96
C GLU A 37 14.05 0.62 -7.52
N THR A 38 13.14 1.48 -7.94
CA THR A 38 13.47 2.78 -8.56
C THR A 38 13.45 3.95 -7.58
N GLY A 39 12.79 3.79 -6.43
CA GLY A 39 12.50 4.87 -5.48
C GLY A 39 11.40 5.82 -5.95
N GLU A 40 10.69 5.51 -7.05
CA GLU A 40 9.60 6.35 -7.56
C GLU A 40 8.37 6.29 -6.64
N ARG A 41 7.80 7.46 -6.32
CA ARG A 41 6.62 7.57 -5.46
C ARG A 41 5.41 8.05 -6.24
N PHE A 42 4.36 7.24 -6.17
CA PHE A 42 3.07 7.52 -6.78
C PHE A 42 2.12 8.15 -5.77
N HIS A 43 1.67 9.36 -6.10
CA HIS A 43 0.67 10.08 -5.34
C HIS A 43 -0.58 10.37 -6.18
N GLY A 44 -1.67 10.70 -5.50
CA GLY A 44 -2.89 11.20 -6.15
C GLY A 44 -4.14 11.00 -5.34
N SER A 45 -5.28 11.02 -6.03
CA SER A 45 -6.57 10.75 -5.41
C SER A 45 -6.63 9.31 -4.88
N ALA A 46 -7.45 9.10 -3.84
CA ALA A 46 -7.68 7.76 -3.28
C ALA A 46 -8.07 6.75 -4.36
N ARG A 47 -8.93 7.17 -5.30
CA ARG A 47 -9.39 6.34 -6.42
C ARG A 47 -8.26 5.99 -7.40
N LYS A 48 -7.38 6.95 -7.72
CA LYS A 48 -6.23 6.70 -8.60
C LYS A 48 -5.30 5.66 -7.98
N LEU A 49 -4.97 5.82 -6.70
CA LEU A 49 -4.09 4.89 -5.98
C LEU A 49 -4.72 3.52 -5.80
N GLN A 50 -6.03 3.45 -5.54
CA GLN A 50 -6.76 2.18 -5.51
C GLN A 50 -6.74 1.47 -6.87
N ASN A 51 -7.01 2.18 -7.97
CA ASN A 51 -6.95 1.58 -9.31
C ASN A 51 -5.54 1.09 -9.64
N MET A 52 -4.51 1.86 -9.27
CA MET A 52 -3.11 1.47 -9.45
C MET A 52 -2.79 0.22 -8.63
N PHE A 53 -3.15 0.19 -7.34
CA PHE A 53 -3.00 -0.97 -6.48
C PHE A 53 -3.66 -2.22 -7.07
N LEU A 54 -4.90 -2.11 -7.57
CA LEU A 54 -5.59 -3.23 -8.22
C LEU A 54 -4.87 -3.70 -9.48
N SER A 55 -4.35 -2.77 -10.28
CA SER A 55 -3.58 -3.09 -11.50
C SER A 55 -2.25 -3.78 -11.18
N LEU A 56 -1.56 -3.36 -10.12
CA LEU A 56 -0.27 -3.92 -9.68
C LEU A 56 -0.46 -5.27 -8.97
N GLY A 57 -1.49 -5.38 -8.13
CA GLY A 57 -1.85 -6.61 -7.41
C GLY A 57 -2.37 -7.71 -8.33
N SER A 58 -3.05 -7.36 -9.43
CA SER A 58 -3.43 -8.33 -10.47
C SER A 58 -2.21 -8.94 -11.18
N TYR A 59 -1.03 -8.33 -11.08
CA TYR A 59 0.20 -8.79 -11.73
C TYR A 59 1.03 -9.75 -10.87
N GLY A 60 0.67 -9.93 -9.59
CA GLY A 60 1.38 -10.80 -8.65
C GLY A 60 0.43 -11.71 -7.91
N HIS A 61 0.32 -12.96 -8.36
CA HIS A 61 -0.19 -14.06 -7.52
C HIS A 61 0.87 -14.36 -6.45
N GLY A 62 0.90 -13.53 -5.41
CA GLY A 62 1.76 -13.70 -4.25
C GLY A 62 0.94 -13.31 -3.04
N ASP A 63 0.65 -14.31 -2.20
CA ASP A 63 -0.02 -14.17 -0.90
C ASP A 63 0.49 -12.93 -0.14
N PRO A 64 -0.37 -12.17 0.57
CA PRO A 64 0.08 -10.99 1.31
C PRO A 64 1.09 -11.41 2.37
N MET A 65 2.38 -11.25 2.05
CA MET A 65 3.46 -11.30 3.04
C MET A 65 3.21 -10.17 4.04
N THR A 66 2.55 -10.54 5.13
CA THR A 66 2.51 -9.77 6.35
C THR A 66 3.93 -9.77 6.89
N LEU A 67 4.70 -8.76 6.53
CA LEU A 67 6.01 -8.50 7.10
C LEU A 67 5.82 -8.18 8.60
N HIS A 68 5.85 -9.23 9.40
CA HIS A 68 6.05 -9.17 10.83
C HIS A 68 7.48 -8.68 11.05
N ARG A 69 7.63 -7.37 11.23
CA ARG A 69 8.90 -6.75 11.62
C ARG A 69 9.09 -7.03 13.12
N GLU A 70 9.77 -8.11 13.45
CA GLU A 70 10.27 -8.34 14.81
C GLU A 70 11.56 -7.52 15.04
N ALA A 71 11.67 -7.06 16.28
CA ALA A 71 12.58 -6.04 16.80
C ALA A 71 14.05 -6.49 16.88
#